data_AF-A0A4U2Z0H6-F1
#
_entry.id   AF-A0A4U2Z0H6-F1
#
_cell.length_a   1.000
_cell.length_b   1.000
_cell.length_c   1.000
_cell.angle_alpha   90.00
_cell.angle_beta   90.00
_cell.angle_gamma   90.00
#
_symmetry.space_group_name_H-M   'P 1'
#
loop_
_entity.id
_entity.type
_entity.pdbx_description
1 polymer ?
#
loop_
_entity_poly.entity_id
_entity_poly.type
_entity_poly.pdbx_seq_one_letter_code
_entity_poly.pdbx_strand_id
1 'polypeptide(L)' 'MLNDNGEPKITFHGLRHTYATILLNSWQNVKIIAERLGNTPAMIYEIYGHVMKELEEQSMEVFSRSLAIGGAITGAN' A
#
# COMPACT_ATOMS: atom_id res chain seq x y z
N MET A 1 20.50 -10.57 -1.66
CA MET A 1 21.97 -10.57 -1.86
C MET A 1 22.53 -9.39 -1.09
N LEU A 2 23.55 -9.61 -0.25
CA LEU A 2 24.20 -8.55 0.53
C LEU A 2 25.40 -7.99 -0.25
N ASN A 3 25.81 -6.76 0.05
CA ASN A 3 27.08 -6.19 -0.41
C ASN A 3 28.25 -6.72 0.46
N ASP A 4 29.48 -6.32 0.14
CA ASP A 4 30.68 -6.75 0.86
C ASP A 4 30.70 -6.29 2.34
N ASN A 5 29.86 -5.31 2.71
CA ASN A 5 29.67 -4.81 4.06
C ASN A 5 28.53 -5.51 4.83
N GLY A 6 27.89 -6.52 4.23
CA GLY A 6 26.77 -7.25 4.84
C GLY A 6 25.42 -6.53 4.77
N GLU A 7 25.31 -5.44 4.02
CA GLU A 7 24.07 -4.67 3.88
C GLU A 7 23.25 -5.13 2.66
N PRO A 8 21.93 -4.92 2.63
CA PRO A 8 21.12 -5.22 1.45
C PRO A 8 21.67 -4.53 0.20
N LYS A 9 22.03 -5.33 -0.81
CA LYS A 9 22.52 -4.78 -2.08
C LYS A 9 21.36 -4.09 -2.81
N ILE A 10 21.57 -2.83 -3.20
CA ILE A 10 20.63 -2.13 -4.08
C ILE A 10 20.66 -2.81 -5.45
N THR A 11 19.49 -3.24 -5.92
CA THR A 11 19.31 -3.91 -7.22
C THR A 11 18.13 -3.27 -7.96
N PHE A 12 18.11 -3.38 -9.29
CA PHE A 12 16.96 -2.92 -10.09
C PHE A 12 15.66 -3.60 -9.66
N HIS A 13 15.72 -4.88 -9.29
CA HIS A 13 14.54 -5.60 -8.79
C HIS A 13 14.07 -5.05 -7.44
N GLY A 14 15.00 -4.77 -6.52
CA GLY A 14 14.67 -4.11 -5.24
C GLY A 14 14.06 -2.72 -5.45
N LEU A 15 14.64 -1.91 -6.34
CA LEU A 15 14.09 -0.60 -6.69
C LEU A 15 12.68 -0.72 -7.31
N ARG A 16 12.43 -1.74 -8.13
CA ARG A 16 11.10 -2.02 -8.70
C ARG A 16 10.07 -2.35 -7.61
N HIS A 17 10.45 -3.13 -6.61
CA HIS A 17 9.60 -3.41 -5.45
C HIS A 17 9.32 -2.16 -4.64
N THR A 18 10.36 -1.37 -4.32
CA THR A 18 10.19 -0.08 -3.63
C THR A 18 9.25 0.86 -4.39
N TYR A 19 9.40 0.97 -5.71
CA TYR A 19 8.52 1.76 -6.56
C TYR A 19 7.05 1.29 -6.47
N ALA A 20 6.80 -0.01 -6.55
CA ALA A 20 5.46 -0.57 -6.44
C ALA A 20 4.82 -0.29 -5.06
N THR A 21 5.56 -0.50 -3.97
CA THR A 21 5.09 -0.23 -2.60
C THR A 21 4.76 1.25 -2.40
N ILE A 22 5.57 2.17 -2.92
CA ILE A 22 5.28 3.61 -2.85
C ILE A 22 3.97 3.95 -3.56
N LEU A 23 3.76 3.41 -4.77
CA LEU A 23 2.52 3.66 -5.50
C LEU A 23 1.30 3.10 -4.77
N LEU A 24 1.40 1.90 -4.21
CA LEU A 24 0.34 1.26 -3.45
C LEU A 24 -0.05 2.06 -2.20
N ASN A 25 0.93 2.50 -1.42
CA ASN A 25 0.72 3.35 -0.24
C ASN A 25 0.17 4.74 -0.58
N SER A 26 0.35 5.17 -1.83
CA SER A 26 -0.23 6.42 -2.33
C SER A 26 -1.66 6.26 -2.85
N TRP A 27 -2.33 5.14 -2.52
CA TRP A 27 -3.71 4.82 -2.92
C TRP A 27 -3.93 4.84 -4.45
N GLN A 28 -2.89 4.59 -5.22
CA GLN A 28 -2.98 4.52 -6.68
C GLN A 28 -3.76 3.26 -7.09
N ASN A 29 -4.49 3.37 -8.20
CA ASN A 29 -5.28 2.25 -8.71
C ASN A 29 -4.37 1.08 -9.11
N VAL A 30 -4.63 -0.11 -8.56
CA VAL A 30 -3.85 -1.34 -8.78
C VAL A 30 -3.71 -1.69 -10.27
N LYS A 31 -4.74 -1.42 -11.08
CA LYS A 31 -4.68 -1.62 -12.53
C LYS A 31 -3.60 -0.75 -13.18
N ILE A 32 -3.52 0.53 -12.80
CA ILE A 32 -2.53 1.48 -13.33
C ILE A 32 -1.12 1.06 -12.89
N ILE A 33 -0.96 0.63 -11.64
CA ILE A 33 0.33 0.15 -11.12
C ILE A 33 0.78 -1.09 -11.89
N ALA A 34 -0.13 -2.04 -12.11
CA ALA A 34 0.14 -3.25 -12.87
C ALA A 34 0.58 -2.91 -14.31
N GLU A 35 -0.15 -2.03 -15.01
CA GLU A 35 0.20 -1.55 -16.35
C GLU A 35 1.59 -0.90 -16.40
N ARG A 36 1.91 -0.01 -15.44
CA ARG A 36 3.23 0.66 -15.36
C ARG A 36 4.38 -0.31 -15.12
N LEU A 37 4.11 -1.39 -14.39
CA LEU A 37 5.10 -2.43 -14.12
C LEU A 37 5.16 -3.45 -15.26
N GLY A 38 4.16 -3.53 -16.14
CA GLY A 38 4.03 -4.62 -17.11
C GLY A 38 3.60 -5.94 -16.46
N ASN A 39 2.82 -5.85 -15.38
CA ASN A 39 2.27 -6.97 -14.62
C ASN A 39 0.74 -7.03 -14.79
N THR A 40 0.11 -8.10 -14.29
CA THR A 40 -1.34 -8.17 -14.10
C THR A 40 -1.72 -7.71 -12.69
N PRO A 41 -2.95 -7.20 -12.48
CA PRO A 41 -3.42 -6.86 -11.14
C PRO A 41 -3.33 -8.03 -10.16
N ALA A 42 -3.62 -9.25 -10.61
CA ALA A 42 -3.49 -10.47 -9.80
C ALA A 42 -2.07 -10.65 -9.26
N MET A 43 -1.03 -10.45 -10.08
CA MET A 43 0.36 -10.50 -9.63
C MET A 43 0.69 -9.41 -8.61
N ILE A 44 0.10 -8.21 -8.74
CA ILE A 44 0.29 -7.15 -7.74
C ILE A 44 -0.32 -7.55 -6.40
N TYR A 45 -1.54 -8.09 -6.40
CA TYR A 45 -2.18 -8.56 -5.17
C TYR A 45 -1.41 -9.71 -4.51
N GLU A 46 -0.88 -10.64 -5.30
CA GLU A 46 -0.09 -11.77 -4.79
C GLU A 46 1.24 -11.32 -4.18
N ILE A 47 1.99 -10.45 -4.88
CA ILE A 47 3.33 -10.03 -4.46
C ILE A 47 3.27 -9.02 -3.30
N TYR A 48 2.32 -8.08 -3.34
CA TYR A 48 2.23 -6.96 -2.40
C TYR A 48 1.02 -7.05 -1.46
N GLY A 49 0.44 -8.24 -1.28
CA GLY A 49 -0.75 -8.43 -0.44
C GLY A 49 -0.60 -7.95 1.00
N HIS A 50 0.62 -7.96 1.55
CA HIS A 50 0.92 -7.38 2.87
C HIS A 50 0.66 -5.87 2.93
N VAL A 51 1.03 -5.13 1.88
CA VAL A 51 0.78 -3.68 1.79
C VAL A 51 -0.72 -3.39 1.74
N MET A 52 -1.49 -4.22 1.03
CA MET A 52 -2.95 -4.07 0.94
C MET A 52 -3.64 -4.27 2.29
N LYS A 53 -3.13 -5.19 3.11
CA LYS A 53 -3.65 -5.42 4.46
C LYS A 53 -3.44 -4.19 5.34
N GLU A 54 -2.25 -3.59 5.30
CA GLU A 54 -1.98 -2.33 6.02
C GLU A 54 -2.91 -1.20 5.55
N LEU A 55 -3.17 -1.13 4.24
CA LEU A 55 -4.07 -0.16 3.63
C LEU A 55 -5.54 -0.36 4.06
N GLU A 56 -5.97 -1.62 4.19
CA GLU A 56 -7.29 -1.98 4.72
C GLU A 56 -7.43 -1.55 6.18
N GLU A 57 -6.45 -1.83 7.03
CA GLU A 57 -6.43 -1.42 8.44
C GLU A 57 -6.51 0.11 8.58
N GLN A 58 -5.75 0.84 7.78
CA GLN A 58 -5.81 2.31 7.71
C GLN A 58 -7.20 2.81 7.26
N SER A 59 -7.82 2.15 6.28
CA SER A 59 -9.18 2.48 5.83
C SER A 59 -10.19 2.35 6.96
N MET A 60 -10.11 1.27 7.75
CA MET A 60 -10.99 1.04 8.89
C MET A 60 -10.81 2.10 9.98
N GLU A 61 -9.58 2.55 10.24
CA GLU A 61 -9.30 3.62 11.19
C GLU A 61 -9.91 4.96 10.73
N VAL A 62 -9.72 5.31 9.46
CA VAL A 62 -10.29 6.53 8.86
C VAL A 62 -11.82 6.50 8.91
N PHE A 63 -12.43 5.36 8.60
CA PHE A 63 -13.87 5.17 8.68
C PHE A 63 -14.38 5.34 10.12
N SER A 64 -13.74 4.67 11.08
CA SER A 64 -14.11 4.75 12.51
C SER A 64 -14.02 6.19 13.04
N ARG A 65 -12.96 6.91 12.67
CA ARG A 65 -12.78 8.33 13.01
C ARG A 65 -13.89 9.20 12.42
N SER A 66 -14.26 8.94 11.17
CA SER A 66 -15.32 9.67 10.48
C SER A 66 -16.68 9.48 11.15
N LEU A 67 -16.99 8.26 11.60
CA LEU A 67 -18.19 7.96 12.38
C LEU A 67 -18.18 8.65 13.75
N ALA A 68 -17.04 8.68 14.44
CA ALA A 68 -16.93 9.34 15.75
C ALA A 68 -17.16 10.86 15.64
N ILE A 69 -16.60 11.50 14.61
CA ILE A 69 -16.83 12.94 14.33
C ILE A 69 -18.30 13.20 13.99
N GLY A 70 -18.90 12.39 13.11
CA GLY A 70 -20.31 12.54 12.73
C GLY A 70 -21.28 12.28 13.90
N GLY A 71 -21.02 11.24 14.70
CA GLY A 71 -21.84 10.84 15.85
C GLY A 71 -21.77 11.84 17.02
N ALA A 72 -20.62 12.51 17.22
CA ALA A 72 -20.49 13.58 18.21
C ALA A 72 -21.31 14.84 17.84
N ILE A 73 -21.58 15.07 16.55
CA ILE A 73 -22.37 16.22 16.08
C ILE A 73 -23.88 15.89 16.10
N THR A 74 -24.27 14.63 15.94
CA THR A 74 -25.69 14.22 15.92
C THR A 74 -26.25 13.82 17.29
N GLY A 75 -25.41 13.73 18.33
CA GLY A 75 -25.77 13.30 19.67
C GLY A 75 -26.14 14.43 20.64
N ALA A 76 -27.08 15.31 20.28
CA ALA A 76 -27.79 16.18 21.20
C ALA A 76 -29.05 16.74 20.51
N ASN A 77 -30.18 16.02 20.60
CA ASN A 77 -31.55 16.54 20.59
C ASN A 77 -32.53 15.41 20.88
#